data_AF-A0A3C1KHP7-F1
#
_entry.id   AF-A0A3C1KHP7-F1
#
_cell.length_a   1.000
_cell.length_b   1.000
_cell.length_c   1.000
_cell.angle_alpha   90.00
_cell.angle_beta   90.00
_cell.angle_gamma   90.00
#
_symmetry.space_group_name_H-M   'P 1'
#
loop_
_entity.id
_entity.type
_entity.pdbx_description
1 polymer ?
#
loop_
_entity_poly.entity_id
_entity_poly.type
_entity_poly.pdbx_seq_one_letter_code
_entity_poly.pdbx_strand_id
1 'polypeptide(L)'
;GDDDADVLADVLAWVLGEGDEVTAAVGAALQSPDAAARAAFAAEPTASLEALTRVAAMNPGDPGVVVALLMNHVSLGTGEAVYLPAGILHAYLSGLGVELMAASDNVLRGGLTPKHIDVAELLRIVDTRPSAPPLLAPVVSGAVRRYAPA
;
A
#
# COMPACT_ATOMS: atom_id res chain seq x y z
N GLY A 1 -18.66 -3.46 -1.66
CA GLY A 1 -19.85 -2.70 -1.21
C GLY A 1 -19.50 -1.97 0.07
N ASP A 2 -20.46 -1.32 0.73
CA ASP A 2 -20.21 -0.68 2.03
C ASP A 2 -19.72 -1.70 3.07
N ASP A 3 -20.23 -2.94 3.01
CA ASP A 3 -19.80 -4.08 3.86
C ASP A 3 -18.29 -4.40 3.71
N ASP A 4 -17.76 -4.42 2.49
CA ASP A 4 -16.33 -4.69 2.26
C ASP A 4 -15.45 -3.55 2.80
N ALA A 5 -15.96 -2.31 2.74
CA ALA A 5 -15.24 -1.14 3.23
C ALA A 5 -15.18 -1.13 4.76
N ASP A 6 -16.27 -1.49 5.42
CA ASP A 6 -16.34 -1.62 6.88
C ASP A 6 -15.41 -2.74 7.37
N VAL A 7 -15.43 -3.90 6.71
CA VAL A 7 -14.51 -5.01 7.03
C VAL A 7 -13.05 -4.59 6.86
N LEU A 8 -12.71 -3.86 5.79
CA LEU A 8 -11.32 -3.43 5.60
C LEU A 8 -10.90 -2.39 6.66
N ALA A 9 -11.81 -1.51 7.07
CA ALA A 9 -11.55 -0.57 8.18
C ALA A 9 -11.28 -1.30 9.49
N ASP A 10 -12.08 -2.32 9.82
CA ASP A 10 -11.90 -3.15 11.01
C ASP A 10 -10.58 -3.91 10.99
N VAL A 11 -10.20 -4.48 9.84
CA VAL A 11 -8.91 -5.17 9.66
C VAL A 11 -7.75 -4.19 9.84
N LEU A 12 -7.82 -2.98 9.27
CA LEU A 12 -6.79 -1.95 9.45
C LEU A 12 -6.67 -1.53 10.92
N ALA A 13 -7.79 -1.31 11.60
CA ALA A 13 -7.83 -0.96 13.01
C ALA A 13 -7.17 -2.04 13.87
N TRP A 14 -7.53 -3.30 13.63
CA TRP A 14 -6.96 -4.43 14.36
C TRP A 14 -5.47 -4.60 14.09
N VAL A 15 -5.03 -4.61 12.82
CA VAL A 15 -3.63 -4.80 12.45
C VAL A 15 -2.73 -3.71 13.05
N LEU A 16 -3.16 -2.44 12.99
CA LEU A 16 -2.37 -1.31 13.47
C LEU A 16 -2.42 -1.13 15.00
N GLY A 17 -3.37 -1.77 15.69
CA GLY A 17 -3.54 -1.66 17.14
C GLY A 17 -3.05 -2.89 17.91
N GLU A 18 -3.49 -4.08 17.51
CA GLU A 18 -3.34 -5.34 18.27
C GLU A 18 -2.79 -6.49 17.39
N GLY A 19 -2.33 -6.18 16.19
CA GLY A 19 -1.90 -7.15 15.18
C GLY A 19 -0.50 -7.72 15.33
N ASP A 20 0.13 -7.66 16.50
CA ASP A 20 1.54 -8.05 16.69
C ASP A 20 1.80 -9.51 16.31
N GLU A 21 0.90 -10.43 16.73
CA GLU A 21 1.04 -11.85 16.45
C GLU A 21 0.93 -12.15 14.95
N VAL A 22 -0.06 -11.56 14.27
CA VAL A 22 -0.23 -11.74 12.82
C VAL A 22 0.93 -11.10 12.05
N THR A 23 1.41 -9.94 12.50
CA THR A 23 2.54 -9.23 11.89
C THR A 23 3.81 -10.07 11.96
N ALA A 24 4.08 -10.67 13.13
CA ALA A 24 5.20 -11.58 13.31
C ALA A 24 5.05 -12.83 12.42
N ALA A 25 3.87 -13.44 12.38
CA ALA A 25 3.61 -14.64 11.58
C ALA A 25 3.74 -14.39 10.07
N VAL A 26 3.16 -13.29 9.56
CA VAL A 26 3.25 -12.88 8.16
C VAL A 26 4.69 -12.55 7.79
N GLY A 27 5.39 -11.77 8.61
CA GLY A 27 6.80 -11.46 8.41
C GLY A 27 7.66 -12.72 8.32
N ALA A 28 7.48 -13.66 9.25
CA ALA A 28 8.19 -14.94 9.25
C ALA A 28 7.88 -15.79 8.01
N ALA A 29 6.61 -15.85 7.58
CA ALA A 29 6.21 -16.58 6.39
C ALA A 29 6.83 -15.99 5.11
N LEU A 30 6.84 -14.66 4.97
CA LEU A 30 7.46 -13.96 3.83
C LEU A 30 8.98 -14.16 3.77
N GLN A 31 9.66 -14.22 4.93
CA GLN A 31 11.10 -14.43 5.02
C GLN A 31 11.51 -15.91 5.04
N SER A 32 10.56 -16.84 5.03
CA SER A 32 10.86 -18.26 5.16
C SER A 32 11.55 -18.81 3.90
N PRO A 33 12.66 -19.57 4.04
CA PRO A 33 13.25 -20.31 2.92
C PRO A 33 12.40 -21.54 2.51
N ASP A 34 11.43 -21.93 3.33
CA ASP A 34 10.52 -23.04 3.04
C ASP A 34 9.40 -22.61 2.08
N ALA A 35 9.32 -23.29 0.93
CA ALA A 35 8.29 -23.06 -0.07
C ALA A 35 6.87 -23.33 0.47
N ALA A 36 6.71 -24.27 1.41
CA ALA A 36 5.40 -24.56 2.01
C ALA A 36 4.90 -23.39 2.87
N ALA A 37 5.79 -22.76 3.65
CA ALA A 37 5.46 -21.56 4.42
C ALA A 37 5.02 -20.39 3.52
N ARG A 38 5.64 -20.26 2.34
CA ARG A 38 5.29 -19.25 1.34
C ARG A 38 4.08 -19.62 0.49
N ALA A 39 3.58 -20.85 0.56
CA ALA A 39 2.42 -21.29 -0.21
C ALA A 39 1.14 -20.52 0.16
N ALA A 40 1.09 -19.93 1.37
CA ALA A 40 0.02 -19.02 1.77
C ALA A 40 -0.13 -17.81 0.82
N PHE A 41 0.94 -17.44 0.12
CA PHE A 41 0.96 -16.35 -0.87
C PHE A 41 1.01 -16.86 -2.31
N ALA A 42 0.68 -18.14 -2.57
CA ALA A 42 0.79 -18.72 -3.91
C ALA A 42 -0.15 -18.08 -4.94
N ALA A 43 -1.22 -17.42 -4.49
CA ALA A 43 -2.12 -16.65 -5.34
C ALA A 43 -1.56 -15.27 -5.73
N GLU A 44 -0.53 -14.78 -5.03
CA GLU A 44 0.05 -13.47 -5.29
C GLU A 44 0.88 -13.49 -6.58
N PRO A 45 0.78 -12.44 -7.41
CA PRO A 45 1.70 -12.25 -8.52
C PRO A 45 3.15 -12.22 -8.01
N THR A 46 4.06 -12.89 -8.71
CA THR A 46 5.47 -13.01 -8.31
C THR A 46 6.11 -11.66 -7.96
N ALA A 47 5.86 -10.63 -8.77
CA ALA A 47 6.39 -9.29 -8.55
C ALA A 47 5.88 -8.66 -7.23
N SER A 48 4.61 -8.88 -6.88
CA SER A 48 4.02 -8.42 -5.62
C SER A 48 4.63 -9.14 -4.43
N LEU A 49 4.75 -10.48 -4.51
CA LEU A 49 5.37 -11.27 -3.46
C LEU A 49 6.83 -10.88 -3.23
N GLU A 50 7.60 -10.61 -4.28
CA GLU A 50 8.97 -10.11 -4.17
C GLU A 50 9.03 -8.73 -3.50
N ALA A 51 8.13 -7.81 -3.88
CA ALA A 51 8.03 -6.50 -3.25
C ALA A 51 7.70 -6.61 -1.76
N LEU A 52 6.70 -7.43 -1.40
CA LEU A 52 6.30 -7.70 -0.02
C LEU A 52 7.43 -8.34 0.79
N THR A 53 8.19 -9.26 0.20
CA THR A 53 9.35 -9.87 0.84
C THR A 53 10.42 -8.81 1.18
N ARG A 54 10.67 -7.86 0.27
CA ARG A 54 11.59 -6.74 0.54
C ARG A 54 11.03 -5.81 1.62
N VAL A 55 9.75 -5.47 1.55
CA VAL A 55 9.06 -4.63 2.55
C VAL A 55 9.20 -5.24 3.95
N ALA A 56 8.92 -6.54 4.09
CA ALA A 56 9.06 -7.26 5.35
C ALA A 56 10.50 -7.31 5.86
N ALA A 57 11.48 -7.49 4.97
CA ALA A 57 12.89 -7.49 5.35
C ALA A 57 13.38 -6.12 5.84
N MET A 58 12.87 -5.02 5.26
CA MET A 58 13.22 -3.65 5.65
C MET A 58 12.48 -3.16 6.90
N ASN A 59 11.30 -3.72 7.18
CA ASN A 59 10.43 -3.29 8.28
C ASN A 59 10.04 -4.49 9.17
N PRO A 60 11.01 -5.18 9.79
CA PRO A 60 10.74 -6.35 10.60
C PRO A 60 9.85 -6.01 11.80
N GLY A 61 8.71 -6.68 11.92
CA GLY A 61 7.75 -6.47 13.00
C GLY A 61 6.85 -5.24 12.84
N ASP A 62 6.93 -4.51 11.73
CA ASP A 62 6.05 -3.36 11.47
C ASP A 62 4.69 -3.84 10.94
N PRO A 63 3.55 -3.41 11.53
CA PRO A 63 2.21 -3.83 11.09
C PRO A 63 1.89 -3.38 9.65
N GLY A 64 2.60 -2.37 9.13
CA GLY A 64 2.56 -1.94 7.74
C GLY A 64 2.91 -3.03 6.74
N VAL A 65 3.62 -4.10 7.16
CA VAL A 65 3.85 -5.28 6.31
C VAL A 65 2.53 -5.99 5.99
N VAL A 66 1.64 -6.09 6.97
CA VAL A 66 0.31 -6.68 6.78
C VAL A 66 -0.60 -5.70 6.04
N VAL A 67 -0.53 -4.39 6.36
CA VAL A 67 -1.27 -3.37 5.60
C VAL A 67 -0.90 -3.40 4.11
N ALA A 68 0.38 -3.56 3.77
CA ALA A 68 0.84 -3.65 2.39
C ALA A 68 0.26 -4.84 1.61
N LEU A 69 -0.11 -5.95 2.29
CA LEU A 69 -0.82 -7.08 1.65
C LEU A 69 -2.24 -6.72 1.22
N LEU A 70 -2.85 -5.72 1.85
CA LEU A 70 -4.21 -5.26 1.55
C LEU A 70 -4.23 -4.21 0.43
N MET A 71 -3.07 -3.82 -0.09
CA MET A 71 -2.90 -2.73 -1.04
C MET A 71 -2.60 -3.25 -2.44
N ASN A 72 -3.01 -2.48 -3.44
CA ASN A 72 -2.60 -2.72 -4.82
C ASN A 72 -1.08 -2.52 -4.99
N HIS A 73 -0.36 -3.54 -5.45
CA HIS A 73 1.02 -3.39 -5.90
C HIS A 73 1.06 -2.91 -7.35
N VAL A 74 1.62 -1.70 -7.55
CA VAL A 74 1.67 -1.03 -8.86
C VAL A 74 3.11 -0.79 -9.27
N SER A 75 3.46 -1.17 -10.50
CA SER A 75 4.74 -0.83 -11.14
C SER A 75 4.48 0.11 -12.30
N LEU A 76 5.17 1.26 -12.32
CA LEU A 76 5.03 2.27 -13.37
C LEU A 76 6.24 2.26 -14.29
N GLY A 77 5.99 2.22 -15.59
CA GLY A 77 6.95 2.49 -16.64
C GLY A 77 7.14 3.98 -16.91
N THR A 78 8.14 4.30 -17.75
CA THR A 78 8.42 5.69 -18.13
C THR A 78 7.23 6.33 -18.83
N GLY A 79 6.69 7.40 -18.24
CA GLY A 79 5.51 8.10 -18.75
C GLY A 79 4.19 7.46 -18.33
N GLU A 80 4.19 6.49 -17.44
CA GLU A 80 2.99 6.10 -16.70
C GLU A 80 2.86 6.94 -15.43
N ALA A 81 1.63 7.10 -14.95
CA ALA A 81 1.34 7.93 -13.78
C ALA A 81 0.23 7.31 -12.95
N VAL A 82 0.18 7.67 -11.67
CA VAL A 82 -0.95 7.44 -10.77
C VAL A 82 -1.45 8.78 -10.27
N TYR A 83 -2.73 8.83 -9.94
CA TYR A 83 -3.31 9.95 -9.19
C TYR A 83 -3.80 9.45 -7.84
N LEU A 84 -3.36 10.09 -6.77
CA LEU A 84 -3.66 9.68 -5.41
C LEU A 84 -4.51 10.78 -4.76
N PRO A 85 -5.85 10.64 -4.73
CA PRO A 85 -6.69 11.59 -4.01
C PRO A 85 -6.45 11.49 -2.50
N ALA A 86 -6.94 12.50 -1.76
CA ALA A 86 -6.91 12.47 -0.31
C ALA A 86 -7.68 11.24 0.23
N GLY A 87 -7.20 10.68 1.34
CA GLY A 87 -7.82 9.51 1.98
C GLY A 87 -7.35 8.15 1.44
N ILE A 88 -6.46 8.10 0.44
CA ILE A 88 -5.95 6.82 -0.07
C ILE A 88 -4.60 6.49 0.56
N LEU A 89 -4.51 5.33 1.22
CA LEU A 89 -3.23 4.76 1.66
C LEU A 89 -2.36 4.42 0.45
N HIS A 90 -1.10 4.82 0.50
CA HIS A 90 -0.12 4.54 -0.54
C HIS A 90 1.30 4.55 0.04
N ALA A 91 2.20 3.80 -0.59
CA ALA A 91 3.62 3.76 -0.23
C ALA A 91 4.46 3.62 -1.49
N TYR A 92 5.48 4.47 -1.64
CA TYR A 92 6.49 4.34 -2.69
C TYR A 92 7.59 3.40 -2.22
N LEU A 93 7.75 2.27 -2.91
CA LEU A 93 8.66 1.20 -2.48
C LEU A 93 10.07 1.33 -3.07
N SER A 94 10.17 1.66 -4.36
CA SER A 94 11.44 1.81 -5.06
C SER A 94 11.27 2.52 -6.42
N GLY A 95 12.37 3.03 -6.97
CA GLY A 95 12.42 3.64 -8.29
C GLY A 95 12.70 5.14 -8.26
N LEU A 96 12.50 5.79 -9.41
CA LEU A 96 12.65 7.23 -9.60
C LEU A 96 11.42 7.77 -10.33
N GLY A 97 10.81 8.82 -9.80
CA GLY A 97 9.64 9.47 -10.38
C GLY A 97 9.61 10.96 -10.07
N VAL A 98 8.65 11.66 -10.68
CA VAL A 98 8.32 13.05 -10.34
C VAL A 98 6.99 13.05 -9.60
N GLU A 99 6.99 13.61 -8.40
CA GLU A 99 5.79 13.78 -7.60
C GLU A 99 5.32 15.24 -7.68
N LEU A 100 4.02 15.42 -7.92
CA LEU A 100 3.36 16.71 -7.93
C LEU A 100 2.26 16.66 -6.87
N MET A 101 2.37 17.54 -5.88
CA MET A 101 1.42 17.62 -4.77
C MET A 101 1.02 19.06 -4.50
N ALA A 102 -0.14 19.24 -3.86
CA ALA A 102 -0.48 20.53 -3.27
C ALA A 102 0.57 20.92 -2.22
N ALA A 103 0.73 22.21 -1.96
CA ALA A 103 1.66 22.70 -0.93
C ALA A 103 1.15 22.35 0.48
N SER A 104 1.34 21.11 0.90
CA SER A 104 0.96 20.55 2.18
C SER A 104 1.96 19.48 2.60
N ASP A 105 2.20 19.38 3.90
CA ASP A 105 3.05 18.37 4.55
C ASP A 105 2.26 17.53 5.57
N ASN A 106 0.92 17.59 5.52
CA ASN A 106 0.06 16.77 6.36
C ASN A 106 0.17 15.29 5.96
N VAL A 107 0.68 14.46 6.87
CA VAL A 107 0.85 13.03 6.65
C VAL A 107 0.31 12.25 7.84
N LEU A 108 -0.73 11.45 7.59
CA LEU A 108 -1.11 10.33 8.45
C LEU A 108 -0.40 9.07 7.95
N ARG A 109 0.09 8.26 8.88
CA ARG A 109 0.88 7.06 8.58
C ARG A 109 0.01 5.83 8.75
N GLY A 110 0.21 4.83 7.91
CA GLY A 110 -0.46 3.52 7.98
C GLY A 110 0.51 2.35 8.17
N GLY A 111 1.70 2.62 8.73
CA GLY A 111 2.79 1.63 8.89
C GLY A 111 4.04 1.95 8.07
N LEU A 112 4.94 0.97 8.00
CA LEU A 112 6.26 1.04 7.35
C LEU A 112 7.09 2.23 7.85
N THR A 113 7.06 2.44 9.17
CA THR A 113 7.62 3.64 9.76
C THR A 113 7.93 3.44 11.25
N PRO A 114 9.09 3.94 11.74
CA PRO A 114 9.36 3.97 13.17
C PRO A 114 8.65 5.13 13.89
N LYS A 115 7.92 5.98 13.16
CA LYS A 115 7.26 7.18 13.71
C LYS A 115 5.88 6.82 14.26
N HIS A 116 5.33 7.71 15.07
CA HIS A 116 3.97 7.58 15.59
C HIS A 116 2.93 7.42 14.47
N ILE A 117 1.99 6.49 14.70
CA ILE A 117 0.82 6.19 13.88
C ILE A 117 -0.40 6.58 14.71
N ASP A 118 -1.13 7.61 14.27
CA ASP A 118 -2.41 7.97 14.87
C ASP A 118 -3.53 7.16 14.18
N VAL A 119 -3.81 5.98 14.75
CA VAL A 119 -4.75 5.01 14.16
C VAL A 119 -6.18 5.57 14.13
N ALA A 120 -6.60 6.26 15.19
CA ALA A 120 -7.95 6.81 15.28
C ALA A 120 -8.18 7.89 14.21
N GLU A 121 -7.22 8.79 14.03
CA GLU A 121 -7.31 9.84 13.01
C GLU A 121 -7.15 9.26 11.59
N LEU A 122 -6.30 8.26 11.39
CA LEU A 122 -6.18 7.56 10.11
C LEU A 122 -7.55 6.98 9.68
N LEU A 123 -8.21 6.23 10.55
CA LEU A 123 -9.49 5.57 10.27
C LEU A 123 -10.63 6.57 10.00
N ARG A 124 -10.51 7.81 10.48
CA ARG A 124 -11.49 8.87 10.21
C ARG A 124 -11.41 9.42 8.78
N ILE A 125 -10.26 9.29 8.13
CA ILE A 125 -9.97 9.94 6.83
C ILE A 125 -9.76 8.92 5.71
N VAL A 126 -9.23 7.75 6.02
CA VAL A 126 -8.92 6.73 5.02
C VAL A 126 -10.20 6.22 4.35
N ASP A 127 -10.18 6.15 3.02
CA ASP A 127 -11.22 5.51 2.22
C ASP A 127 -10.85 4.03 2.08
N THR A 128 -11.61 3.18 2.76
CA THR A 128 -11.40 1.72 2.80
C THR A 128 -12.19 0.97 1.75
N ARG A 129 -12.84 1.66 0.81
CA ARG A 129 -13.53 0.99 -0.31
C ARG A 129 -12.49 0.35 -1.23
N PRO A 130 -12.54 -0.97 -1.47
CA PRO A 130 -11.63 -1.60 -2.41
C PRO A 130 -11.79 -0.98 -3.81
N SER A 131 -10.66 -0.62 -4.42
CA SER A 131 -10.64 0.00 -5.74
C SER A 131 -9.58 -0.64 -6.62
N ALA A 132 -9.76 -0.50 -7.93
CA ALA A 132 -8.68 -0.75 -8.87
C ALA A 132 -7.50 0.22 -8.62
N PRO A 133 -6.28 -0.14 -9.04
CA PRO A 133 -5.14 0.78 -9.01
C PRO A 133 -5.47 2.11 -9.71
N PRO A 134 -5.16 3.28 -9.11
CA PRO A 134 -5.55 4.57 -9.65
C PRO A 134 -4.58 5.06 -10.75
N LEU A 135 -4.45 4.27 -11.82
CA LEU A 135 -3.62 4.58 -12.98
C LEU A 135 -4.22 5.76 -13.75
N LEU A 136 -3.36 6.71 -14.13
CA LEU A 136 -3.73 7.90 -14.89
C LEU A 136 -3.21 7.82 -16.32
N ALA A 137 -4.12 7.56 -17.25
CA ALA A 137 -3.79 7.54 -18.68
C ALA A 137 -3.62 8.97 -19.22
N PRO A 138 -2.58 9.25 -20.03
CA PRO A 138 -2.40 10.56 -20.63
C PRO A 138 -3.32 10.76 -21.84
N VAL A 139 -3.78 12.00 -22.02
CA VAL A 139 -4.30 12.50 -23.29
C VAL A 139 -3.12 13.02 -24.12
N VAL A 140 -2.91 12.46 -25.31
CA VAL A 140 -1.81 12.83 -26.20
C VAL A 140 -2.26 13.94 -27.16
N SER A 141 -1.53 15.04 -27.20
CA SER A 141 -1.75 16.15 -28.13
C SER A 141 -0.42 16.58 -28.75
N GLY A 142 -0.13 16.08 -29.95
CA GLY A 142 1.16 16.26 -30.60
C GLY A 142 2.30 15.66 -29.78
N ALA A 143 3.29 16.48 -29.41
CA ALA A 143 4.41 16.07 -28.56
C ALA A 143 4.10 16.11 -27.04
N VAL A 144 2.92 16.56 -26.64
CA VAL A 144 2.54 16.74 -25.23
C VAL A 144 1.71 15.55 -24.76
N ARG A 145 2.07 14.99 -23.60
CA ARG A 145 1.24 14.04 -22.83
C ARG A 145 0.64 14.79 -21.64
N ARG A 146 -0.67 14.92 -21.61
CA ARG A 146 -1.40 15.59 -20.52
C ARG A 146 -2.03 14.55 -19.60
N TYR A 147 -1.68 14.59 -18.34
CA TYR A 147 -2.29 13.79 -17.27
C TYR A 147 -3.29 14.68 -16.55
N ALA A 148 -4.57 14.31 -16.56
CA ALA A 148 -5.65 15.09 -15.97
C ALA A 148 -6.55 14.16 -15.13
N PRO A 149 -6.42 14.15 -13.80
CA PRO A 149 -7.37 13.44 -12.96
C PRO A 149 -8.78 14.03 -13.13
N ALA A 150 -9.79 13.17 -13.06
CA ALA A 150 -11.20 13.53 -13.24
C ALA A 150 -11.74 14.33 -12.05
#